data_AF-W2CZ93-F1
#
_entry.id   AF-W2CZ93-F1
#
_cell.length_a   1.000
_cell.length_b   1.000
_cell.length_c   1.000
_cell.angle_alpha   90.00
_cell.angle_beta   90.00
_cell.angle_gamma   90.00
#
_symmetry.space_group_name_H-M   'P 1'
#
loop_
_entity.id
_entity.type
_entity.pdbx_description
1 polymer ?
#
loop_
_entity_poly.entity_id
_entity_poly.type
_entity_poly.pdbx_seq_one_letter_code
_entity_poly.pdbx_strand_id
1 'polypeptide(L)'
;MKEKDTNKADRAFLDVYPEETHPQEAEPSEQAVHTESTLTPKRISAKMRRGTLEAYKQTFLVPAKLIERRAVYLSRATQECADFVVRRLGDRGANLSSFVERIVRAHLEDYAEEIEEWRKL
;
A
#
# COMPACT_ATOMS: atom_id res chain seq x y z
N MET A 1 39.19 -37.12 14.15
CA MET A 1 39.07 -36.31 12.91
C MET A 1 37.64 -36.43 12.42
N LYS A 2 37.11 -35.37 11.80
CA LYS A 2 35.76 -35.19 11.27
C LYS A 2 34.68 -34.82 12.30
N GLU A 3 33.79 -33.86 12.04
CA GLU A 3 33.75 -32.70 11.16
C GLU A 3 32.51 -31.92 11.63
N LYS A 4 32.60 -30.60 11.72
CA LYS A 4 31.43 -29.74 11.91
C LYS A 4 30.75 -29.61 10.56
N ASP A 5 29.43 -29.74 10.51
CA ASP A 5 28.67 -29.15 9.41
C ASP A 5 27.46 -28.37 9.93
N THR A 6 27.46 -27.12 9.47
CA THR A 6 26.55 -26.02 9.76
C THR A 6 25.25 -26.19 8.97
N ASN A 7 24.11 -26.08 9.64
CA ASN A 7 22.80 -26.00 8.99
C ASN A 7 22.70 -24.68 8.19
N LYS A 8 22.62 -24.82 6.87
CA LYS A 8 22.41 -23.76 5.90
C LYS A 8 20.91 -23.65 5.62
N ALA A 9 20.29 -22.62 6.17
CA ALA A 9 19.01 -22.12 5.68
C ALA A 9 19.20 -21.66 4.22
N ASP A 10 18.29 -22.07 3.34
CA ASP A 10 17.77 -21.24 2.26
C ASP A 10 16.71 -21.97 1.43
N ARG A 11 15.65 -21.21 1.11
CA ARG A 11 14.70 -21.39 -0.01
C ARG A 11 13.58 -22.42 0.12
N ALA A 12 12.41 -21.92 0.48
CA ALA A 12 11.15 -22.32 -0.17
C ALA A 12 10.17 -21.14 -0.11
N PHE A 13 10.29 -20.26 -1.11
CA PHE A 13 9.21 -19.33 -1.51
C PHE A 13 8.68 -19.84 -2.84
N LEU A 14 7.36 -19.87 -2.95
CA LEU A 14 6.52 -20.28 -4.09
C LEU A 14 6.30 -21.79 -4.20
N ASP A 15 5.12 -22.24 -3.77
CA ASP A 15 4.22 -22.89 -4.73
C ASP A 15 2.76 -22.96 -4.25
N VAL A 16 1.86 -22.71 -5.21
CA VAL A 16 0.49 -23.24 -5.35
C VAL A 16 -0.66 -22.58 -4.56
N TYR A 17 -1.51 -21.87 -5.31
CA TYR A 17 -2.98 -21.75 -5.14
C TYR A 17 -3.64 -22.55 -6.30
N PRO A 18 -4.97 -22.78 -6.33
CA PRO A 18 -5.92 -23.27 -5.32
C PRO A 18 -6.71 -24.51 -5.84
N GLU A 19 -7.43 -25.24 -4.97
CA GLU A 19 -8.32 -26.35 -5.37
C GLU A 19 -9.76 -25.87 -5.60
N GLU A 20 -10.37 -26.45 -6.64
CA GLU A 20 -11.61 -26.15 -7.35
C GLU A 20 -12.91 -26.37 -6.54
N THR A 21 -13.97 -25.60 -6.84
CA THR A 21 -15.37 -26.05 -6.67
C THR A 21 -16.20 -25.66 -7.90
N HIS A 22 -16.96 -26.63 -8.42
CA HIS A 22 -17.69 -26.67 -9.70
C HIS A 22 -19.07 -25.94 -9.64
N PRO A 23 -19.83 -25.75 -10.75
CA PRO A 23 -20.60 -24.53 -11.03
C PRO A 23 -22.12 -24.75 -10.86
N GLN A 24 -22.88 -23.69 -10.62
CA GLN A 24 -24.32 -23.71 -10.85
C GLN A 24 -24.72 -22.52 -11.74
N GLU A 25 -25.27 -22.85 -12.91
CA GLU A 25 -25.93 -21.92 -13.82
C GLU A 25 -27.16 -21.30 -13.17
N ALA A 26 -27.28 -19.97 -13.28
CA ALA A 26 -28.54 -19.26 -13.34
C ALA A 26 -28.36 -18.03 -14.26
N GLU A 27 -29.05 -18.09 -15.40
CA GLU A 27 -29.15 -17.12 -16.50
C GLU A 27 -29.96 -15.83 -16.08
N PRO A 28 -29.99 -14.76 -16.90
CA PRO A 28 -29.45 -13.45 -16.59
C PRO A 28 -30.53 -12.42 -16.21
N SER A 29 -30.15 -11.37 -15.47
CA SER A 29 -31.01 -10.19 -15.32
C SER A 29 -30.25 -8.93 -15.71
N GLU A 30 -30.86 -8.24 -16.66
CA GLU A 30 -30.33 -7.14 -17.44
C GLU A 30 -30.26 -5.84 -16.60
N GLN A 31 -29.38 -4.95 -17.07
CA GLN A 31 -29.40 -3.51 -16.83
C GLN A 31 -28.93 -2.99 -15.46
N ALA A 32 -27.62 -2.78 -15.38
CA ALA A 32 -27.11 -1.51 -14.88
C ALA A 32 -25.89 -1.11 -15.72
N VAL A 33 -26.13 -0.22 -16.70
CA VAL A 33 -25.09 0.48 -17.43
C VAL A 33 -24.39 1.42 -16.45
N HIS A 34 -23.39 0.91 -15.75
CA HIS A 34 -22.36 1.74 -15.13
C HIS A 34 -21.07 1.41 -15.83
N THR A 35 -20.78 2.22 -16.85
CA THR A 35 -19.47 2.49 -17.44
C THR A 35 -18.34 1.74 -16.77
N GLU A 36 -18.17 0.50 -17.20
CA GLU A 36 -16.92 -0.22 -17.10
C GLU A 36 -15.96 0.58 -17.98
N SER A 37 -15.28 1.56 -17.38
CA SER A 37 -14.08 2.11 -17.97
C SER A 37 -13.11 0.94 -18.00
N THR A 38 -13.16 0.22 -19.12
CA THR A 38 -12.12 -0.66 -19.59
C THR A 38 -10.84 0.17 -19.61
N LEU A 39 -10.17 0.23 -18.47
CA LEU A 39 -8.79 0.67 -18.36
C LEU A 39 -7.96 -0.44 -19.03
N THR A 40 -8.07 -0.48 -20.36
CA THR A 40 -7.01 -1.01 -21.21
C THR A 40 -5.71 -0.55 -20.58
N PRO A 41 -4.77 -1.45 -20.26
CA PRO A 41 -3.56 -1.08 -19.55
C PRO A 41 -2.76 -0.15 -20.46
N LYS A 42 -3.05 1.16 -20.36
CA LYS A 42 -2.38 2.21 -21.10
C LYS A 42 -0.92 2.06 -20.72
N ARG A 43 -0.08 1.70 -21.69
CA ARG A 43 1.33 1.42 -21.48
C ARG A 43 1.98 2.68 -20.91
N ILE A 44 2.05 2.78 -19.59
CA ILE A 44 2.60 3.95 -18.91
C ILE A 44 4.08 4.02 -19.28
N SER A 45 4.46 5.06 -20.02
CA SER A 45 5.85 5.31 -20.38
C SER A 45 6.73 5.34 -19.12
N ALA A 46 7.97 4.89 -19.23
CA ALA A 46 8.93 4.98 -18.13
C ALA A 46 9.06 6.41 -17.57
N LYS A 47 8.89 7.44 -18.42
CA LYS A 47 8.88 8.85 -17.99
C LYS A 47 7.68 9.16 -17.10
N MET A 48 6.49 8.66 -17.45
CA MET A 48 5.28 8.84 -16.62
C MET A 48 5.39 8.09 -15.30
N ARG A 49 5.89 6.84 -15.31
CA ARG A 49 6.11 6.07 -14.05
C ARG A 49 7.04 6.81 -13.10
N ARG A 50 8.12 7.40 -13.62
CA ARG A 50 9.01 8.27 -12.83
C ARG A 50 8.27 9.48 -12.29
N GLY A 51 7.49 10.18 -13.12
CA GLY A 51 6.69 11.33 -12.66
C GLY A 51 5.71 10.98 -11.54
N THR A 52 4.99 9.86 -11.65
CA THR A 52 4.08 9.37 -10.60
C THR A 52 4.84 9.01 -9.32
N LEU A 53 6.01 8.40 -9.44
CA LEU A 53 6.86 8.07 -8.28
C LEU A 53 7.36 9.34 -7.57
N GLU A 54 7.82 10.34 -8.32
CA GLU A 54 8.29 11.60 -7.72
C GLU A 54 7.16 12.35 -7.02
N ALA A 55 5.95 12.37 -7.61
CA ALA A 55 4.77 12.94 -6.95
C ALA A 55 4.46 12.20 -5.64
N TYR A 56 4.48 10.87 -5.65
CA TYR A 56 4.28 10.07 -4.44
C TYR A 56 5.32 10.38 -3.35
N LYS A 57 6.61 10.45 -3.73
CA LYS A 57 7.69 10.80 -2.81
C LYS A 57 7.48 12.17 -2.19
N GLN A 58 7.12 13.15 -3.00
CA GLN A 58 6.91 14.52 -2.54
C GLN A 58 5.73 14.64 -1.57
N THR A 59 4.65 13.90 -1.82
CA THR A 59 3.47 13.92 -0.95
C THR A 59 3.74 13.20 0.37
N PHE A 60 4.27 11.97 0.32
CA PHE A 60 4.27 11.06 1.46
C PHE A 60 5.64 10.80 2.10
N LEU A 61 6.74 10.94 1.37
CA LEU A 61 8.07 10.51 1.84
C LEU A 61 9.01 11.67 2.18
N VAL A 62 8.52 12.90 2.22
CA VAL A 62 9.31 14.06 2.63
C VAL A 62 9.54 14.02 4.15
N PRO A 63 10.80 14.04 4.63
CA PRO A 63 11.10 14.05 6.06
C PRO A 63 10.39 15.19 6.79
N ALA A 64 9.70 14.86 7.88
CA ALA A 64 9.01 15.84 8.71
C ALA A 64 9.55 15.79 10.15
N LYS A 65 9.79 16.98 10.72
CA LYS A 65 10.09 17.11 12.15
C LYS A 65 8.76 17.17 12.90
N LEU A 66 8.39 16.06 13.52
CA LEU A 66 7.20 16.00 14.37
C LEU A 66 7.52 16.56 15.76
N ILE A 67 6.84 17.65 16.12
CA ILE A 67 6.83 18.29 17.44
C ILE A 67 5.61 17.73 18.19
N GLU A 68 5.69 17.52 19.51
CA GLU A 68 4.57 16.99 20.32
C GLU A 68 4.03 15.62 19.85
N ARG A 69 4.95 14.67 19.66
CA ARG A 69 4.62 13.34 19.14
C ARG A 69 3.69 12.57 20.05
N ARG A 70 2.69 11.93 19.44
CA ARG A 70 1.82 10.94 20.08
C ARG A 70 2.09 9.56 19.48
N ALA A 71 2.08 8.53 20.32
CA ALA A 71 2.23 7.15 19.86
C ALA A 71 0.90 6.63 19.31
N VAL A 72 0.95 5.89 18.20
CA VAL A 72 -0.17 5.15 17.63
C VAL A 72 0.27 3.71 17.45
N TYR A 73 -0.58 2.76 17.81
CA TYR A 73 -0.32 1.35 17.60
C TYR A 73 -0.74 0.94 16.20
N LEU A 74 0.14 0.24 15.50
CA LEU A 74 -0.13 -0.37 14.21
C LEU A 74 -0.05 -1.88 14.36
N SER A 75 -0.81 -2.60 13.53
CA SER A 75 -0.58 -4.03 13.38
C SER A 75 0.85 -4.26 12.88
N ARG A 76 1.43 -5.41 13.24
CA ARG A 76 2.77 -5.79 12.76
C ARG A 76 2.86 -5.78 11.24
N ALA A 77 1.87 -6.36 10.56
CA ALA A 77 1.83 -6.42 9.10
C ALA A 77 1.78 -5.02 8.47
N THR A 78 0.97 -4.11 9.03
CA THR A 78 0.90 -2.72 8.56
C THR A 78 2.23 -1.99 8.76
N GLN A 79 2.85 -2.18 9.93
CA GLN A 79 4.14 -1.56 10.25
C GLN A 79 5.24 -2.05 9.29
N GLU A 80 5.35 -3.35 9.05
CA GLU A 80 6.34 -3.94 8.15
C GLU A 80 6.13 -3.47 6.70
N CYS A 81 4.88 -3.39 6.24
CA CYS A 81 4.56 -2.87 4.91
C CYS A 81 4.96 -1.39 4.76
N ALA A 82 4.62 -0.56 5.75
CA ALA A 82 4.97 0.85 5.73
C ALA A 82 6.49 1.08 5.83
N ASP A 83 7.19 0.31 6.67
CA ASP A 83 8.65 0.37 6.79
C ASP A 83 9.33 -0.03 5.47
N PHE A 84 8.84 -1.08 4.80
CA PHE A 84 9.32 -1.48 3.49
C PHE A 84 9.24 -0.33 2.47
N VAL A 85 8.12 0.38 2.42
CA VAL A 85 7.94 1.53 1.52
C VAL A 85 8.96 2.62 1.82
N VAL A 86 9.11 3.01 3.08
CA VAL A 86 10.06 4.06 3.51
C VAL A 86 11.50 3.66 3.18
N ARG A 87 11.90 2.41 3.44
CA ARG A 87 13.27 1.94 3.16
C ARG A 87 13.56 1.80 1.67
N ARG A 88 12.55 1.48 0.87
CA ARG A 88 12.73 1.21 -0.56
C ARG A 88 12.67 2.48 -1.40
N LEU A 89 11.79 3.41 -1.03
CA LEU A 89 11.46 4.60 -1.83
C LEU A 89 11.89 5.90 -1.15
N GLY A 90 12.04 5.92 0.17
CA GLY A 90 12.39 7.11 0.93
C GLY A 90 13.83 7.56 0.69
N ASP A 91 14.03 8.87 0.66
CA ASP A 91 15.36 9.47 0.60
C ASP A 91 15.96 9.60 2.00
N ARG A 92 17.16 10.19 2.10
CA ARG A 92 17.86 10.36 3.38
C ARG A 92 16.99 11.13 4.38
N GLY A 93 16.69 10.51 5.52
CA GLY A 93 15.89 11.09 6.60
C GLY A 93 14.40 10.78 6.53
N ALA A 94 13.93 10.09 5.49
CA ALA A 94 12.58 9.53 5.47
C ALA A 94 12.43 8.52 6.61
N ASN A 95 11.32 8.58 7.32
CA ASN A 95 11.06 7.70 8.46
C ASN A 95 9.58 7.35 8.56
N LEU A 96 9.32 6.20 9.19
CA LEU A 96 7.98 5.64 9.35
C LEU A 96 7.00 6.65 9.96
N SER A 97 7.41 7.36 11.02
CA SER A 97 6.52 8.32 11.69
C SER A 97 6.10 9.45 10.76
N SER A 98 7.03 10.04 10.00
CA SER A 98 6.70 11.09 9.02
C SER A 98 5.84 10.59 7.87
N PHE A 99 6.03 9.33 7.46
CA PHE A 99 5.25 8.71 6.40
C PHE A 99 3.80 8.47 6.85
N VAL A 100 3.62 7.88 8.03
CA VAL A 100 2.30 7.63 8.62
C VAL A 100 1.57 8.95 8.88
N GLU A 101 2.25 9.96 9.44
CA GLU A 101 1.69 11.29 9.64
C GLU A 101 1.13 11.87 8.34
N ARG A 102 1.88 11.76 7.23
CA ARG A 102 1.46 12.30 5.93
C ARG A 102 0.27 11.54 5.34
N ILE A 103 0.22 10.22 5.51
CA ILE A 103 -0.94 9.42 5.09
C ILE A 103 -2.18 9.87 5.86
N VAL A 104 -2.08 9.94 7.19
CA VAL A 104 -3.21 10.34 8.05
C VAL A 104 -3.66 11.75 7.71
N ARG A 105 -2.72 12.68 7.53
CA ARG A 105 -3.05 14.06 7.16
C ARG A 105 -3.75 14.16 5.80
N ALA A 106 -3.19 13.53 4.77
CA ALA A 106 -3.79 13.53 3.43
C ALA A 106 -5.21 12.94 3.48
N HIS A 107 -5.40 11.84 4.20
CA HIS A 107 -6.72 11.25 4.39
C HIS A 107 -7.70 12.21 5.09
N LEU A 108 -7.26 12.91 6.14
CA LEU A 108 -8.11 13.87 6.83
C LEU A 108 -8.42 15.10 5.98
N GLU A 109 -7.49 15.55 5.14
CA GLU A 109 -7.68 16.67 4.20
C GLU A 109 -8.64 16.28 3.06
N ASP A 110 -8.45 15.10 2.47
CA ASP A 110 -9.25 14.60 1.34
C ASP A 110 -10.72 14.33 1.72
N TYR A 111 -10.98 13.99 2.99
CA TYR A 111 -12.32 13.65 3.50
C TYR A 111 -12.87 14.67 4.51
N ALA A 112 -12.27 15.87 4.61
CA ALA A 112 -12.63 16.84 5.63
C ALA A 112 -14.11 17.26 5.57
N GLU A 113 -14.65 17.43 4.36
CA GLU A 113 -16.03 17.83 4.13
C GLU A 113 -17.00 16.72 4.49
N GLU A 114 -16.74 15.50 4.02
CA GLU A 114 -17.57 14.31 4.29
C GLU A 114 -17.59 13.96 5.78
N ILE A 115 -16.43 14.07 6.45
CA ILE A 115 -16.35 13.84 7.90
C ILE A 115 -17.21 14.86 8.65
N GLU A 116 -17.23 16.12 8.23
CA GLU A 116 -18.06 17.16 8.87
C GLU A 116 -19.56 16.99 8.55
N GLU A 117 -19.91 16.46 7.38
CA GLU A 117 -21.28 16.07 7.07
C GLU A 117 -21.75 14.91 7.96
N TRP A 118 -20.94 13.84 8.07
CA TRP A 118 -21.28 12.69 8.91
C TRP A 118 -21.33 13.01 10.40
N ARG A 119 -20.58 14.03 10.84
CA ARG A 119 -20.62 14.51 12.23
C ARG A 119 -21.98 15.09 12.63
N LYS A 120 -22.77 15.56 11.67
CA LYS A 120 -24.08 16.21 11.91
C LYS A 120 -25.26 15.24 11.90
N LEU A 121 -25.02 13.98 11.52
CA LEU A 121 -26.00 12.89 11.59
C LEU A 121 -26.14 12.38 13.03
#